data_AF-A0A968D575-F1
#
_entry.id   AF-A0A968D575-F1
#
_cell.length_a   1.000
_cell.length_b   1.000
_cell.length_c   1.000
_cell.angle_alpha   90.00
_cell.angle_beta   90.00
_cell.angle_gamma   90.00
#
_symmetry.space_group_name_H-M   'P 1'
#
loop_
_entity.id
_entity.type
_entity.pdbx_description
1 polymer ?
#
loop_
_entity_poly.entity_id
_entity_poly.type
_entity_poly.pdbx_seq_one_letter_code
_entity_poly.pdbx_strand_id
1 'polypeptide(L)'
;DPINWGADAIYDIVDGKMQFRSHFKIPAPQTELENCVAHNGSLVPVPGRDIFVQAWYQGGISVIDFTDSSNPVEIAFFDRGPVDAQDLVMGGYWSAYWYRGFIYGTEIARGLDVFTLTPSEYLSVNEIAAASLGGSEIVNPQQQRRHVWPAEPVVAKAYLDQLLRDDAIEAGQASALAVALDDAAAALDGEQRENTTVASELDRVGDSLTLRLSDPSQRTRERLIALTDTLAALIERLRGRG
;
A
#
# COMPACT_ATOMS: atom_id res chain seq x y z
N ASP A 1 -21.28 6.59 20.57
CA ASP A 1 -21.91 7.09 19.33
C ASP A 1 -22.14 5.99 18.31
N PRO A 2 -23.12 6.16 17.40
CA PRO A 2 -23.28 5.29 16.23
C PRO A 2 -21.98 5.19 15.42
N ILE A 3 -21.70 4.01 14.83
CA ILE A 3 -20.45 3.77 14.09
C ILE A 3 -20.30 4.65 12.84
N ASN A 4 -21.41 5.18 12.32
CA ASN A 4 -21.44 6.04 11.14
C ASN A 4 -21.26 7.55 11.46
N TRP A 5 -21.13 7.94 12.73
CA TRP A 5 -20.92 9.34 13.10
C TRP A 5 -19.43 9.66 13.16
N GLY A 6 -18.99 10.65 12.39
CA GLY A 6 -17.58 11.03 12.27
C GLY A 6 -16.70 9.97 11.59
N ALA A 7 -17.32 9.07 10.83
CA ALA A 7 -16.68 8.01 10.07
C ALA A 7 -16.41 8.46 8.63
N ASP A 8 -15.44 7.82 7.99
CA ASP A 8 -15.27 7.90 6.54
C ASP A 8 -16.37 7.11 5.85
N ALA A 9 -16.90 7.64 4.75
CA ALA A 9 -17.81 6.92 3.87
C ALA A 9 -17.05 6.52 2.60
N ILE A 10 -17.10 5.23 2.26
CA ILE A 10 -16.37 4.64 1.13
C ILE A 10 -17.35 4.35 0.00
N TYR A 11 -16.94 4.71 -1.21
CA TYR A 11 -17.73 4.58 -2.42
C TYR A 11 -16.89 3.99 -3.55
N ASP A 12 -17.51 3.15 -4.37
CA ASP A 12 -16.97 2.80 -5.69
C ASP A 12 -17.47 3.80 -6.73
N ILE A 13 -16.68 4.00 -7.78
CA ILE A 13 -17.15 4.68 -8.99
C ILE A 13 -17.53 3.61 -10.02
N VAL A 14 -18.83 3.42 -10.26
CA VAL A 14 -19.37 2.48 -11.25
C VAL A 14 -20.16 3.27 -12.29
N ASP A 15 -19.79 3.13 -13.56
CA ASP A 15 -20.37 3.90 -14.68
C ASP A 15 -20.39 5.43 -14.42
N GLY A 16 -19.31 5.93 -13.81
CA GLY A 16 -19.16 7.35 -13.46
C GLY A 16 -20.03 7.83 -12.30
N LYS A 17 -20.64 6.93 -11.52
CA LYS A 17 -21.48 7.26 -10.36
C LYS A 17 -20.92 6.69 -9.07
N MET A 18 -21.02 7.45 -8.00
CA MET A 18 -20.67 6.99 -6.65
C MET A 18 -21.70 5.96 -6.17
N GLN A 19 -21.25 4.77 -5.85
CA GLN A 19 -22.03 3.72 -5.20
C GLN A 19 -21.50 3.50 -3.79
N PHE A 20 -22.33 3.76 -2.79
CA PHE A 20 -21.96 3.54 -1.40
C PHE A 20 -21.60 2.08 -1.14
N ARG A 21 -20.55 1.85 -0.34
CA ARG A 21 -20.09 0.52 0.03
C ARG A 21 -20.10 0.30 1.52
N SER A 22 -19.40 1.14 2.27
CA SER A 22 -19.22 0.96 3.71
C SER A 22 -18.88 2.27 4.40
N HIS A 23 -18.81 2.22 5.73
CA HIS A 23 -18.16 3.24 6.53
C HIS A 23 -16.92 2.64 7.19
N PHE A 24 -15.89 3.46 7.38
CA PHE A 24 -14.76 3.13 8.24
C PHE A 24 -14.68 4.11 9.40
N LYS A 25 -14.47 3.58 10.60
CA LYS A 25 -14.16 4.35 11.80
C LYS A 25 -13.12 3.56 12.60
N ILE A 26 -12.18 4.26 13.22
CA ILE A 26 -11.15 3.61 14.04
C ILE A 26 -11.78 2.69 15.09
N PRO A 27 -11.19 1.49 15.34
CA PRO A 27 -11.73 0.53 16.28
C PRO A 27 -11.45 0.91 17.74
N ALA A 28 -10.45 1.77 17.98
CA ALA A 28 -9.99 2.14 19.31
C ALA A 28 -11.10 2.85 20.11
N PRO A 29 -11.46 2.34 21.31
CA PRO A 29 -12.39 3.04 22.19
C PRO A 29 -11.71 4.32 22.72
N GLN A 30 -12.35 5.47 22.48
CA GLN A 30 -11.89 6.78 22.91
C GLN A 30 -12.51 7.13 24.27
N THR A 31 -11.74 7.84 25.11
CA THR A 31 -12.23 8.36 26.39
C THR A 31 -13.03 9.65 26.20
N GLU A 32 -13.77 10.08 27.23
CA GLU A 32 -14.48 11.36 27.22
C GLU A 32 -13.52 12.58 27.21
N LEU A 33 -12.22 12.35 27.40
CA LEU A 33 -11.17 13.36 27.41
C LEU A 33 -10.49 13.55 26.04
N GLU A 34 -10.98 12.86 25.00
CA GLU A 34 -10.39 12.87 23.67
C GLU A 34 -11.36 13.43 22.62
N ASN A 35 -10.93 14.48 21.91
CA ASN A 35 -11.62 14.91 20.69
C ASN A 35 -11.21 13.98 19.54
N CYS A 36 -12.19 13.35 18.91
CA CYS A 36 -11.96 12.40 17.81
C CYS A 36 -12.86 12.73 16.62
N VAL A 37 -12.24 12.96 15.46
CA VAL A 37 -12.93 13.10 14.17
C VAL A 37 -11.99 12.64 13.07
N ALA A 38 -12.52 11.98 12.04
CA ALA A 38 -11.75 11.70 10.83
C ALA A 38 -11.27 13.02 10.23
N HIS A 39 -9.97 13.12 9.93
CA HIS A 39 -9.36 14.32 9.40
C HIS A 39 -8.46 13.99 8.21
N ASN A 40 -7.58 14.91 7.84
CA ASN A 40 -6.82 14.85 6.60
C ASN A 40 -5.88 13.65 6.53
N GLY A 41 -5.83 13.06 5.34
CA GLY A 41 -5.02 11.90 5.01
C GLY A 41 -4.53 11.88 3.56
N SER A 42 -3.77 10.85 3.21
CA SER A 42 -3.42 10.56 1.81
C SER A 42 -3.28 9.07 1.53
N LEU A 43 -3.30 8.71 0.25
CA LEU A 43 -2.98 7.36 -0.16
C LEU A 43 -1.54 6.98 0.20
N VAL A 44 -1.34 5.74 0.64
CA VAL A 44 -0.06 5.04 0.66
C VAL A 44 -0.03 4.18 -0.60
N PRO A 45 0.78 4.51 -1.62
CA PRO A 45 0.66 3.93 -2.95
C PRO A 45 1.34 2.56 -3.02
N VAL A 46 0.82 1.56 -2.30
CA VAL A 46 1.24 0.16 -2.47
C VAL A 46 0.67 -0.37 -3.80
N PRO A 47 1.47 -1.00 -4.68
CA PRO A 47 0.98 -1.53 -5.96
C PRO A 47 -0.21 -2.47 -5.78
N GLY A 48 -1.29 -2.24 -6.52
CA GLY A 48 -2.49 -3.08 -6.51
C GLY A 48 -3.31 -3.04 -5.21
N ARG A 49 -3.11 -2.03 -4.36
CA ARG A 49 -3.88 -1.83 -3.13
C ARG A 49 -4.31 -0.38 -2.97
N ASP A 50 -5.45 -0.21 -2.34
CA ASP A 50 -5.99 1.07 -1.94
C ASP A 50 -5.82 1.22 -0.42
N ILE A 51 -4.73 1.88 -0.03
CA ILE A 51 -4.38 2.11 1.37
C ILE A 51 -4.39 3.60 1.65
N PHE A 52 -5.02 4.03 2.74
CA PHE A 52 -5.10 5.41 3.17
C PHE A 52 -4.47 5.59 4.55
N VAL A 53 -3.57 6.56 4.70
CA VAL A 53 -3.13 7.01 6.02
C VAL A 53 -3.89 8.27 6.39
N GLN A 54 -4.44 8.31 7.59
CA GLN A 54 -5.35 9.36 8.02
C GLN A 54 -5.16 9.75 9.48
N ALA A 55 -5.32 11.03 9.76
CA ALA A 55 -5.35 11.56 11.11
C ALA A 55 -6.76 11.51 11.73
N TRP A 56 -6.83 11.25 13.04
CA TRP A 56 -8.06 11.10 13.83
C TRP A 56 -8.09 12.00 15.07
N TYR A 57 -7.53 13.22 15.01
CA TYR A 57 -7.29 14.07 16.18
C TYR A 57 -6.63 13.28 17.31
N GLN A 58 -7.19 13.30 18.54
CA GLN A 58 -6.58 12.61 19.68
C GLN A 58 -6.68 11.10 19.56
N GLY A 59 -7.54 10.57 18.67
CA GLY A 59 -7.54 9.17 18.27
C GLY A 59 -6.36 8.75 17.39
N GLY A 60 -5.41 9.65 17.14
CA GLY A 60 -4.12 9.30 16.57
C GLY A 60 -4.07 9.29 15.04
N ILE A 61 -3.34 8.31 14.50
CA ILE A 61 -3.20 8.04 13.07
C ILE A 61 -3.63 6.61 12.81
N SER A 62 -4.40 6.39 11.75
CA SER A 62 -4.78 5.07 11.27
C SER A 62 -4.29 4.87 9.84
N VAL A 63 -3.81 3.66 9.53
CA VAL A 63 -3.50 3.21 8.18
C VAL A 63 -4.54 2.16 7.81
N ILE A 64 -5.34 2.47 6.80
CA ILE A 64 -6.58 1.78 6.45
C ILE A 64 -6.39 1.13 5.09
N ASP A 65 -6.51 -0.18 5.01
CA ASP A 65 -6.67 -0.86 3.72
C ASP A 65 -8.15 -0.91 3.36
N PHE A 66 -8.53 -0.21 2.29
CA PHE A 66 -9.88 -0.20 1.75
C PHE A 66 -9.93 -0.78 0.33
N THR A 67 -8.94 -1.58 -0.06
CA THR A 67 -8.93 -2.30 -1.34
C THR A 67 -10.20 -3.15 -1.50
N ASP A 68 -10.73 -3.71 -0.40
CA ASP A 68 -12.12 -4.16 -0.33
C ASP A 68 -12.96 -3.01 0.21
N SER A 69 -13.59 -2.26 -0.70
CA SER A 69 -14.41 -1.10 -0.33
C SER A 69 -15.62 -1.47 0.52
N SER A 70 -16.02 -2.74 0.58
CA SER A 70 -17.11 -3.23 1.43
C SER A 70 -16.64 -3.63 2.83
N ASN A 71 -15.34 -3.86 3.02
CA ASN A 71 -14.76 -4.31 4.28
C ASN A 71 -13.39 -3.66 4.54
N PRO A 72 -13.34 -2.34 4.78
CA PRO A 72 -12.11 -1.64 5.12
C PRO A 72 -11.56 -2.11 6.47
N VAL A 73 -10.24 -2.26 6.56
CA VAL A 73 -9.57 -2.75 7.77
C VAL A 73 -8.40 -1.84 8.16
N GLU A 74 -8.27 -1.58 9.46
CA GLU A 74 -7.07 -0.93 10.01
C GLU A 74 -5.91 -1.93 10.00
N ILE A 75 -4.80 -1.56 9.37
CA ILE A 75 -3.61 -2.41 9.21
C ILE A 75 -2.39 -1.90 9.98
N ALA A 76 -2.42 -0.65 10.45
CA ALA A 76 -1.49 -0.08 11.41
C ALA A 76 -2.12 1.15 12.06
N PHE A 77 -1.69 1.50 13.27
CA PHE A 77 -2.12 2.71 13.95
C PHE A 77 -1.02 3.27 14.84
N PHE A 78 -1.17 4.53 15.21
CA PHE A 78 -0.41 5.16 16.27
C PHE A 78 -1.34 6.04 17.09
N ASP A 79 -1.39 5.81 18.40
CA ASP A 79 -2.18 6.58 19.35
C ASP A 79 -1.31 6.95 20.56
N ARG A 80 -1.34 8.22 20.94
CA ARG A 80 -0.59 8.77 22.08
C ARG A 80 -1.50 8.97 23.31
N GLY A 81 -2.80 8.81 23.14
CA GLY A 81 -3.81 9.17 24.12
C GLY A 81 -3.96 10.68 24.31
N PRO A 82 -4.72 11.08 25.34
CA PRO A 82 -5.12 12.46 25.52
C PRO A 82 -3.93 13.39 25.76
N VAL A 83 -4.07 14.64 25.35
CA VAL A 83 -3.11 15.72 25.57
C VAL A 83 -3.00 16.06 27.04
N ASP A 84 -4.14 16.12 27.73
CA ASP A 84 -4.23 16.32 29.17
C ASP A 84 -4.99 15.16 29.82
N ALA A 85 -4.49 14.67 30.95
CA ALA A 85 -5.04 13.49 31.61
C ALA A 85 -6.32 13.78 32.42
N GLN A 86 -6.70 15.05 32.61
CA GLN A 86 -7.79 15.46 33.49
C GLN A 86 -8.86 16.28 32.73
N ASP A 87 -8.44 17.10 31.77
CA ASP A 87 -9.34 18.01 31.06
C ASP A 87 -9.39 17.73 29.56
N LEU A 88 -10.60 17.81 28.96
CA LEU A 88 -10.75 17.77 27.51
C LEU A 88 -10.20 19.06 26.90
N VAL A 89 -9.09 18.95 26.18
CA VAL A 89 -8.47 20.03 25.41
C VAL A 89 -8.40 19.68 23.93
N MET A 90 -8.41 20.68 23.07
CA MET A 90 -8.23 20.47 21.63
C MET A 90 -6.80 19.99 21.35
N GLY A 91 -6.68 18.84 20.71
CA GLY A 91 -5.39 18.27 20.34
C GLY A 91 -5.48 17.17 19.31
N GLY A 92 -4.35 16.51 19.11
CA GLY A 92 -4.20 15.36 18.24
C GLY A 92 -3.89 15.71 16.79
N TYR A 93 -3.75 14.68 15.95
CA TYR A 93 -3.25 14.86 14.60
C TYR A 93 -4.27 15.59 13.73
N TRP A 94 -3.87 16.71 13.13
CA TRP A 94 -4.64 17.41 12.10
C TRP A 94 -4.43 16.78 10.72
N SER A 95 -3.25 16.28 10.41
CA SER A 95 -3.04 15.58 9.15
C SER A 95 -1.96 14.52 9.25
N ALA A 96 -2.11 13.46 8.47
CA ALA A 96 -1.09 12.44 8.26
C ALA A 96 -0.93 12.20 6.75
N TYR A 97 0.26 12.46 6.20
CA TYR A 97 0.50 12.32 4.77
C TYR A 97 1.68 11.41 4.47
N TRP A 98 1.49 10.53 3.50
CA TRP A 98 2.56 9.70 2.95
C TRP A 98 3.43 10.51 1.98
N TYR A 99 4.74 10.41 2.13
CA TYR A 99 5.69 10.90 1.16
C TYR A 99 7.00 10.09 1.21
N ARG A 100 7.29 9.38 0.11
CA ARG A 100 8.57 8.68 -0.16
C ARG A 100 9.06 7.80 1.00
N GLY A 101 8.18 6.96 1.55
CA GLY A 101 8.53 6.00 2.61
C GLY A 101 8.25 6.49 4.03
N PHE A 102 7.83 7.75 4.19
CA PHE A 102 7.54 8.35 5.48
C PHE A 102 6.09 8.80 5.57
N ILE A 103 5.55 8.75 6.78
CA ILE A 103 4.28 9.39 7.14
C ILE A 103 4.61 10.64 7.96
N TYR A 104 4.21 11.80 7.47
CA TYR A 104 4.37 13.08 8.15
C TYR A 104 3.06 13.43 8.86
N GLY A 105 3.09 13.37 10.20
CA GLY A 105 1.94 13.65 11.06
C GLY A 105 2.08 15.01 11.73
N THR A 106 1.19 15.96 11.42
CA THR A 106 1.13 17.24 12.14
C THR A 106 0.04 17.21 13.20
N GLU A 107 0.43 17.54 14.42
CA GLU A 107 -0.38 17.50 15.64
C GLU A 107 -0.59 18.93 16.14
N ILE A 108 -1.83 19.23 16.56
CA ILE A 108 -2.25 20.58 16.96
C ILE A 108 -1.41 21.12 18.12
N ALA A 109 -1.13 20.28 19.13
CA ALA A 109 -0.50 20.69 20.38
C ALA A 109 1.01 20.32 20.46
N ARG A 110 1.40 19.12 20.00
CA ARG A 110 2.75 18.55 20.19
C ARG A 110 3.64 18.65 18.94
N GLY A 111 3.17 19.20 17.83
CA GLY A 111 4.02 19.56 16.68
C GLY A 111 4.06 18.52 15.55
N LEU A 112 5.25 18.07 15.15
CA LEU A 112 5.45 17.18 13.99
C LEU A 112 6.07 15.85 14.42
N ASP A 113 5.48 14.76 13.95
CA ASP A 113 6.07 13.43 13.98
C ASP A 113 6.32 12.90 12.56
N VAL A 114 7.37 12.10 12.41
CA VAL A 114 7.70 11.43 11.14
C VAL A 114 7.84 9.94 11.43
N PHE A 115 7.00 9.14 10.77
CA PHE A 115 6.93 7.69 10.97
C PHE A 115 7.38 6.93 9.73
N THR A 116 7.77 5.68 9.92
CA THR A 116 7.95 4.69 8.86
C THR A 116 7.07 3.47 9.14
N LEU A 117 6.61 2.81 8.08
CA LEU A 117 5.94 1.52 8.19
C LEU A 117 6.98 0.41 8.37
N THR A 118 6.65 -0.59 9.18
CA THR A 118 7.42 -1.83 9.33
C THR A 118 6.64 -3.01 8.75
N PRO A 119 7.34 -4.07 8.28
CA PRO A 119 6.66 -5.27 7.81
C PRO A 119 5.76 -5.89 8.89
N SER A 120 4.61 -6.43 8.46
CA SER A 120 3.61 -7.08 9.30
C SER A 120 2.89 -8.19 8.52
N GLU A 121 1.88 -8.82 9.13
CA GLU A 121 0.99 -9.74 8.41
C GLU A 121 0.21 -9.06 7.27
N TYR A 122 0.01 -7.74 7.35
CA TYR A 122 -0.73 -6.96 6.37
C TYR A 122 0.14 -6.35 5.28
N LEU A 123 1.43 -6.12 5.53
CA LEU A 123 2.34 -5.47 4.61
C LEU A 123 3.72 -6.14 4.63
N SER A 124 4.15 -6.62 3.48
CA SER A 124 5.50 -7.13 3.26
C SER A 124 6.53 -6.01 3.16
N VAL A 125 7.81 -6.36 3.29
CA VAL A 125 8.92 -5.44 3.04
C VAL A 125 8.91 -4.93 1.59
N ASN A 126 8.52 -5.76 0.63
CA ASN A 126 8.49 -5.38 -0.78
C ASN A 126 7.35 -4.43 -1.10
N GLU A 127 6.17 -4.59 -0.47
CA GLU A 127 5.07 -3.63 -0.60
C GLU A 127 5.44 -2.24 -0.07
N ILE A 128 6.08 -2.18 1.11
CA ILE A 128 6.52 -0.92 1.73
C ILE A 128 7.57 -0.24 0.85
N ALA A 129 8.53 -1.01 0.35
CA ALA A 129 9.58 -0.50 -0.54
C ALA A 129 8.99 -0.01 -1.88
N ALA A 130 8.09 -0.78 -2.50
CA ALA A 130 7.43 -0.42 -3.75
C ALA A 130 6.55 0.84 -3.61
N ALA A 131 5.92 1.05 -2.45
CA ALA A 131 5.16 2.26 -2.16
C ALA A 131 6.00 3.55 -2.08
N SER A 132 7.33 3.40 -2.01
CA SER A 132 8.26 4.52 -2.02
C SER A 132 8.81 4.85 -3.41
N LEU A 133 8.44 4.07 -4.44
CA LEU A 133 8.90 4.25 -5.82
C LEU A 133 7.96 5.08 -6.67
N GLY A 134 8.54 5.85 -7.58
CA GLY A 134 7.80 6.71 -8.50
C GLY A 134 7.24 7.97 -7.82
N GLY A 135 6.25 8.60 -8.47
CA GLY A 135 5.64 9.84 -8.00
C GLY A 135 6.43 11.10 -8.38
N SER A 136 5.83 12.26 -8.10
CA SER A 136 6.48 13.55 -8.35
C SER A 136 7.38 13.95 -7.18
N GLU A 137 8.43 14.71 -7.47
CA GLU A 137 9.26 15.36 -6.45
C GLU A 137 8.47 16.34 -5.58
N ILE A 138 7.38 16.90 -6.11
CA ILE A 138 6.48 17.78 -5.37
C ILE A 138 5.10 17.17 -5.37
N VAL A 139 4.57 16.91 -4.18
CA VAL A 139 3.25 16.31 -3.99
C VAL A 139 2.36 17.30 -3.25
N ASN A 140 1.19 17.57 -3.83
CA ASN A 140 0.05 18.09 -3.06
C ASN A 140 -0.82 16.88 -2.67
N PRO A 141 -0.87 16.50 -1.39
CA PRO A 141 -1.59 15.30 -0.95
C PRO A 141 -3.09 15.37 -1.28
N GLN A 142 -3.66 16.57 -1.35
CA GLN A 142 -5.08 16.77 -1.64
C GLN A 142 -5.46 16.47 -3.09
N GLN A 143 -4.49 16.38 -4.01
CA GLN A 143 -4.78 16.02 -5.39
C GLN A 143 -5.07 14.53 -5.58
N GLN A 144 -4.61 13.66 -4.67
CA GLN A 144 -4.80 12.21 -4.70
C GLN A 144 -4.66 11.60 -6.11
N ARG A 145 -3.61 12.00 -6.84
CA ARG A 145 -3.42 11.55 -8.22
C ARG A 145 -3.20 10.05 -8.25
N ARG A 146 -3.71 9.39 -9.28
CA ARG A 146 -3.41 7.98 -9.53
C ARG A 146 -1.89 7.81 -9.65
N HIS A 147 -1.34 6.95 -8.80
CA HIS A 147 0.08 6.61 -8.83
C HIS A 147 0.37 5.62 -9.95
N VAL A 148 1.54 5.71 -10.55
CA VAL A 148 2.03 4.77 -11.56
C VAL A 148 3.39 4.29 -11.09
N TRP A 149 3.51 2.98 -10.91
CA TRP A 149 4.75 2.35 -10.47
C TRP A 149 5.64 2.05 -11.68
N PRO A 150 6.96 2.26 -11.57
CA PRO A 150 7.89 1.78 -12.58
C PRO A 150 7.96 0.25 -12.58
N ALA A 151 8.32 -0.33 -13.71
CA ALA A 151 8.58 -1.77 -13.78
C ALA A 151 9.93 -2.10 -13.13
N GLU A 152 9.93 -2.29 -11.81
CA GLU A 152 11.11 -2.61 -11.01
C GLU A 152 10.94 -3.97 -10.31
N PRO A 153 12.03 -4.73 -10.04
CA PRO A 153 11.92 -6.04 -9.42
C PRO A 153 11.17 -6.03 -8.09
N VAL A 154 11.33 -4.98 -7.27
CA VAL A 154 10.61 -4.84 -6.00
C VAL A 154 9.10 -4.64 -6.19
N VAL A 155 8.65 -4.06 -7.31
CA VAL A 155 7.23 -3.93 -7.64
C VAL A 155 6.65 -5.30 -8.02
N ALA A 156 7.39 -6.10 -8.80
CA ALA A 156 7.01 -7.48 -9.08
C ALA A 156 6.94 -8.31 -7.78
N LYS A 157 7.92 -8.17 -6.89
CA LYS A 157 7.91 -8.83 -5.58
C LYS A 157 6.72 -8.40 -4.71
N ALA A 158 6.31 -7.14 -4.75
CA ALA A 158 5.12 -6.69 -4.03
C ALA A 158 3.84 -7.40 -4.49
N TYR A 159 3.65 -7.59 -5.80
CA TYR A 159 2.53 -8.40 -6.31
C TYR A 159 2.67 -9.88 -5.95
N LEU A 160 3.89 -10.41 -6.00
CA LEU A 160 4.16 -11.79 -5.64
C LEU A 160 3.83 -12.09 -4.17
N ASP A 161 4.23 -11.20 -3.26
CA ASP A 161 3.93 -11.31 -1.82
C ASP A 161 2.42 -11.24 -1.55
N GLN A 162 1.69 -10.44 -2.32
CA GLN A 162 0.23 -10.37 -2.23
C GLN A 162 -0.43 -11.65 -2.75
N LEU A 163 0.00 -12.19 -3.89
CA LEU A 163 -0.51 -13.45 -4.42
C LEU A 163 -0.23 -14.63 -3.49
N LEU A 164 0.94 -14.66 -2.85
CA LEU A 164 1.29 -15.68 -1.87
C LEU A 164 0.42 -15.56 -0.60
N ARG A 165 0.17 -14.34 -0.12
CA ARG A 165 -0.71 -14.10 1.06
C ARG A 165 -2.16 -14.50 0.81
N ASP A 166 -2.64 -14.29 -0.42
CA ASP A 166 -3.98 -14.72 -0.84
C ASP A 166 -4.07 -16.25 -1.11
N ASP A 167 -2.99 -17.01 -0.88
CA ASP A 167 -2.87 -18.43 -1.22
C ASP A 167 -3.15 -18.73 -2.71
N ALA A 168 -2.88 -17.75 -3.58
CA ALA A 168 -3.18 -17.84 -5.01
C ALA A 168 -2.14 -18.64 -5.79
N ILE A 169 -0.92 -18.78 -5.28
CA ILE A 169 0.23 -19.45 -5.91
C ILE A 169 0.96 -20.32 -4.90
N GLU A 170 1.69 -21.34 -5.34
CA GLU A 170 2.46 -22.19 -4.43
C GLU A 170 3.72 -21.49 -3.91
N ALA A 171 4.07 -21.74 -2.65
CA ALA A 171 5.27 -21.16 -2.02
C ALA A 171 6.57 -21.49 -2.78
N GLY A 172 6.65 -22.67 -3.40
CA GLY A 172 7.79 -23.07 -4.23
C GLY A 172 7.93 -22.20 -5.49
N GLN A 173 6.82 -21.90 -6.17
CA GLN A 173 6.79 -21.03 -7.34
C GLN A 173 7.16 -19.59 -6.94
N ALA A 174 6.61 -19.12 -5.81
CA ALA A 174 6.93 -17.80 -5.29
C ALA A 174 8.42 -17.67 -4.95
N SER A 175 9.00 -18.67 -4.27
CA SER A 175 10.43 -18.66 -3.95
C SER A 175 11.30 -18.66 -5.21
N ALA A 176 10.93 -19.43 -6.25
CA ALA A 176 11.68 -19.47 -7.49
C ALA A 176 11.65 -18.11 -8.22
N LEU A 177 10.47 -17.48 -8.30
CA LEU A 177 10.35 -16.16 -8.93
C LEU A 177 11.05 -15.07 -8.13
N ALA A 178 11.01 -15.13 -6.80
CA ALA A 178 11.72 -14.18 -5.94
C ALA A 178 13.23 -14.20 -6.20
N VAL A 179 13.84 -15.39 -6.34
CA VAL A 179 15.26 -15.55 -6.69
C VAL A 179 15.55 -14.99 -8.08
N ALA A 180 14.73 -15.30 -9.09
CA ALA A 180 14.92 -14.74 -10.43
C ALA A 180 14.81 -13.20 -10.45
N LEU A 181 13.96 -12.63 -9.59
CA LEU A 181 13.83 -11.17 -9.42
C LEU A 181 15.02 -10.56 -8.67
N ASP A 182 15.67 -11.29 -7.75
CA ASP A 182 16.94 -10.87 -7.13
C ASP A 182 18.06 -10.81 -8.16
N ASP A 183 18.18 -11.83 -9.01
CA ASP A 183 19.17 -11.86 -10.09
C ASP A 183 18.91 -10.73 -11.11
N ALA A 184 17.64 -10.46 -11.43
CA ALA A 184 17.23 -9.34 -12.28
C ALA A 184 17.61 -7.99 -11.67
N ALA A 185 17.38 -7.79 -10.37
CA ALA A 185 17.79 -6.57 -9.68
C ALA A 185 19.31 -6.37 -9.73
N ALA A 186 20.09 -7.41 -9.42
CA ALA A 186 21.54 -7.36 -9.48
C ALA A 186 22.07 -7.06 -10.89
N ALA A 187 21.43 -7.60 -11.93
CA ALA A 187 21.79 -7.32 -13.33
C ALA A 187 21.48 -5.87 -13.75
N LEU A 188 20.32 -5.33 -13.34
CA LEU A 188 19.91 -3.96 -13.69
C LEU A 188 20.73 -2.88 -12.97
N ASP A 189 21.21 -3.17 -11.76
CA ASP A 189 22.08 -2.26 -11.00
C ASP A 189 23.55 -2.29 -11.47
N GLY A 190 23.95 -3.36 -12.17
CA GLY A 190 25.31 -3.55 -12.68
C GLY A 190 25.67 -2.69 -13.91
N GLU A 191 26.96 -2.69 -14.26
CA GLU A 191 27.46 -1.99 -15.46
C GLU A 191 26.98 -2.64 -16.77
N GLN A 192 26.67 -3.95 -16.75
CA GLN A 192 26.11 -4.69 -17.87
C GLN A 192 24.57 -4.71 -17.79
N ARG A 193 23.95 -3.60 -18.19
CA ARG A 193 22.48 -3.46 -18.20
C ARG A 193 21.78 -4.44 -19.14
N GLU A 194 22.49 -4.97 -20.14
CA GLU A 194 22.01 -6.04 -21.00
C GLU A 194 22.46 -7.40 -20.46
N ASN A 195 21.51 -8.24 -20.07
CA ASN A 195 21.75 -9.59 -19.57
C ASN A 195 20.66 -10.55 -20.06
N THR A 196 20.86 -11.09 -21.27
CA THR A 196 19.92 -11.99 -21.92
C THR A 196 19.75 -13.33 -21.18
N THR A 197 20.76 -13.77 -20.44
CA THR A 197 20.69 -14.97 -19.60
C THR A 197 19.68 -14.78 -18.47
N VAL A 198 19.82 -13.69 -17.71
CA VAL A 198 18.88 -13.36 -16.62
C VAL A 198 17.49 -13.07 -17.18
N ALA A 199 17.39 -12.39 -18.32
CA ALA A 199 16.12 -12.17 -19.00
C ALA A 199 15.40 -13.49 -19.35
N SER A 200 16.14 -14.45 -19.93
CA SER A 200 15.56 -15.74 -20.33
C SER A 200 15.12 -16.58 -19.14
N GLU A 201 15.84 -16.48 -18.02
CA GLU A 201 15.47 -17.21 -16.82
C GLU A 201 14.27 -16.60 -16.11
N LEU A 202 14.20 -15.26 -16.05
CA LEU A 202 13.02 -14.57 -15.54
C LEU A 202 11.76 -14.90 -16.37
N ASP A 203 11.91 -14.95 -17.70
CA ASP A 203 10.84 -15.36 -18.64
C ASP A 203 10.38 -16.79 -18.35
N ARG A 204 11.33 -17.74 -18.27
CA ARG A 204 11.02 -19.16 -18.00
C ARG A 204 10.33 -19.36 -16.65
N VAL A 205 10.79 -18.70 -15.59
CA VAL A 205 10.19 -18.81 -14.26
C VAL A 205 8.82 -18.13 -14.23
N GLY A 206 8.68 -16.96 -14.86
CA GLY A 206 7.40 -16.26 -15.02
C GLY A 206 6.35 -17.09 -15.74
N ASP A 207 6.71 -17.71 -16.87
CA ASP A 207 5.82 -18.60 -17.65
C ASP A 207 5.41 -19.86 -16.89
N SER A 208 6.20 -20.27 -15.90
CA SER A 208 5.89 -21.43 -15.05
C SER A 208 4.94 -21.13 -13.90
N LEU A 209 4.55 -19.85 -13.72
CA LEU A 209 3.63 -19.45 -12.65
C LEU A 209 2.21 -19.92 -12.94
N THR A 210 1.62 -20.64 -12.00
CA THR A 210 0.26 -21.18 -12.11
C THR A 210 -0.56 -20.81 -10.89
N LEU A 211 -1.80 -20.38 -11.10
CA LEU A 211 -2.72 -20.15 -9.98
C LEU A 211 -3.19 -21.48 -9.40
N ARG A 212 -3.28 -21.55 -8.07
CA ARG A 212 -3.90 -22.67 -7.34
C ARG A 212 -5.42 -22.68 -7.50
N LEU A 213 -6.00 -21.50 -7.71
CA LEU A 213 -7.45 -21.28 -7.76
C LEU A 213 -7.97 -21.43 -9.19
N SER A 214 -9.04 -22.21 -9.36
CA SER A 214 -9.73 -22.39 -10.65
C SER A 214 -10.53 -21.14 -11.05
N ASP A 215 -11.05 -20.41 -10.06
CA ASP A 215 -11.80 -19.15 -10.22
C ASP A 215 -11.30 -18.11 -9.22
N PRO A 216 -10.16 -17.46 -9.51
CA PRO A 216 -9.59 -16.43 -8.65
C PRO A 216 -10.47 -15.18 -8.58
N SER A 217 -10.45 -14.52 -7.42
CA SER A 217 -11.07 -13.20 -7.24
C SER A 217 -10.61 -12.22 -8.33
N GLN A 218 -11.43 -11.22 -8.64
CA GLN A 218 -11.05 -10.18 -9.60
C GLN A 218 -9.72 -9.51 -9.22
N ARG A 219 -9.52 -9.22 -7.92
CA ARG A 219 -8.28 -8.64 -7.40
C ARG A 219 -7.07 -9.53 -7.65
N THR A 220 -7.19 -10.82 -7.40
CA THR A 220 -6.13 -11.81 -7.65
C THR A 220 -5.77 -11.84 -9.14
N ARG A 221 -6.76 -11.75 -10.04
CA ARG A 221 -6.53 -11.66 -11.49
C ARG A 221 -5.81 -10.38 -11.90
N GLU A 222 -6.24 -9.23 -11.36
CA GLU A 222 -5.60 -7.94 -11.63
C GLU A 222 -4.15 -7.90 -11.14
N ARG A 223 -3.88 -8.47 -9.95
CA ARG A 223 -2.52 -8.62 -9.42
C ARG A 223 -1.64 -9.50 -10.30
N LEU A 224 -2.18 -10.61 -10.81
CA LEU A 224 -1.44 -11.48 -11.73
C LEU A 224 -1.11 -10.76 -13.04
N ILE A 225 -2.08 -10.05 -13.63
CA ILE A 225 -1.87 -9.26 -14.85
C ILE A 225 -0.77 -8.22 -14.61
N ALA A 226 -0.87 -7.46 -13.50
CA ALA A 226 0.12 -6.45 -13.17
C ALA A 226 1.52 -7.02 -12.90
N LEU A 227 1.61 -8.22 -12.29
CA LEU A 227 2.85 -8.96 -12.16
C LEU A 227 3.42 -9.33 -13.54
N THR A 228 2.63 -9.95 -14.41
CA THR A 228 3.06 -10.35 -15.76
C THR A 228 3.51 -9.16 -16.60
N ASP A 229 2.77 -8.04 -16.57
CA ASP A 229 3.16 -6.81 -17.27
C ASP A 229 4.48 -6.24 -16.74
N THR A 230 4.68 -6.29 -15.42
CA THR A 230 5.93 -5.87 -14.78
C THR A 230 7.10 -6.77 -15.21
N LEU A 231 6.91 -8.08 -15.23
CA LEU A 231 7.92 -9.05 -15.68
C LEU A 231 8.29 -8.83 -17.14
N ALA A 232 7.30 -8.66 -18.03
CA ALA A 232 7.53 -8.42 -19.45
C ALA A 232 8.39 -7.16 -19.67
N ALA A 233 8.08 -6.07 -18.96
CA ALA A 233 8.85 -4.84 -19.05
C ALA A 233 10.30 -5.00 -18.51
N LEU A 234 10.48 -5.76 -17.42
CA LEU A 234 11.81 -6.08 -16.89
C LEU A 234 12.64 -6.92 -17.88
N ILE A 235 12.01 -7.91 -18.50
CA ILE A 235 12.64 -8.79 -19.51
C ILE A 235 13.10 -7.99 -20.72
N GLU A 236 12.27 -7.08 -21.24
CA GLU A 236 12.67 -6.25 -22.38
C GLU A 236 13.80 -5.27 -22.02
N ARG A 237 13.78 -4.69 -20.81
CA ARG A 237 14.91 -3.89 -20.29
C ARG A 237 16.20 -4.71 -20.24
N LEU A 238 16.15 -5.91 -19.66
CA LEU A 238 17.30 -6.82 -19.57
C LEU A 238 17.80 -7.29 -20.94
N ARG A 239 16.95 -7.29 -21.98
CA ARG A 239 17.33 -7.58 -23.37
C ARG A 239 17.91 -6.36 -24.12
N GLY A 240 17.99 -5.19 -23.49
CA GLY A 240 18.44 -3.94 -24.13
C GLY A 240 17.39 -3.29 -25.04
N ARG A 241 16.10 -3.57 -24.83
CA ARG A 241 14.99 -3.14 -25.69
C ARG A 241 14.03 -2.13 -25.04
N GLY A 242 14.44 -1.52 -23.92
CA GLY A 242 13.64 -0.58 -23.12
C GLY A 242 14.09 0.87 -23.20
#